data_AF-A0A0J6BHB9-F1
#
_entry.id   AF-A0A0J6BHB9-F1
#
_cell.length_a   1.000
_cell.length_b   1.000
_cell.length_c   1.000
_cell.angle_alpha   90.00
_cell.angle_beta   90.00
_cell.angle_gamma   90.00
#
_symmetry.space_group_name_H-M   'P 1'
#
loop_
_entity.id
_entity.type
_entity.pdbx_description
1 polymer ?
#
loop_
_entity_poly.entity_id
_entity_poly.type
_entity_poly.pdbx_seq_one_letter_code
_entity_poly.pdbx_strand_id
1 'polypeptide(L)'
;MSREQQRAAMRQMREGLIEELEELYRRAFDRISDQDLGEGAIARLTQLLLRSREAAITPLQQEIEAPLITRAAGTPPAPQDAP
;
A
#
# COMPACT_ATOMS: atom_id res chain seq x y z
N MET A 1 12.85 -16.17 12.72
CA MET A 1 13.11 -15.80 11.31
C MET A 1 14.31 -14.89 11.24
N SER A 2 15.19 -15.09 10.24
CA SER A 2 16.25 -14.11 9.94
C SER A 2 15.66 -12.78 9.50
N ARG A 3 16.38 -11.67 9.71
CA ARG A 3 15.97 -10.34 9.19
C ARG A 3 15.72 -10.36 7.69
N GLU A 4 16.45 -11.18 6.95
CA GLU A 4 16.26 -11.36 5.50
C GLU A 4 14.96 -12.10 5.18
N GLN A 5 14.63 -13.15 5.94
CA GLN A 5 13.37 -13.89 5.80
C GLN A 5 12.17 -13.00 6.14
N GLN A 6 12.29 -12.16 7.19
CA GLN A 6 11.26 -11.21 7.55
C GLN A 6 11.04 -10.16 6.44
N ARG A 7 12.12 -9.64 5.83
CA ARG A 7 12.03 -8.71 4.70
C ARG A 7 11.38 -9.34 3.48
N ALA A 8 11.75 -10.58 3.14
CA ALA A 8 11.15 -11.31 2.04
C ALA A 8 9.65 -11.55 2.27
N ALA A 9 9.27 -11.96 3.48
CA ALA A 9 7.87 -12.18 3.84
C ALA A 9 7.04 -10.89 3.81
N MET A 10 7.58 -9.76 4.29
CA MET A 10 6.89 -8.46 4.22
C MET A 10 6.70 -8.00 2.77
N ARG A 11 7.71 -8.19 1.91
CA ARG A 11 7.61 -7.87 0.48
C ARG A 11 6.51 -8.71 -0.18
N GLN A 12 6.54 -10.02 0.02
CA GLN A 12 5.57 -10.95 -0.55
C GLN A 12 4.14 -10.63 -0.11
N MET A 13 3.94 -10.37 1.20
CA MET A 13 2.63 -10.00 1.73
C MET A 13 2.11 -8.71 1.07
N ARG A 14 2.98 -7.71 0.92
CA ARG A 14 2.61 -6.43 0.32
C ARG A 14 2.30 -6.54 -1.17
N GLU A 15 3.07 -7.32 -1.93
CA GLU A 15 2.79 -7.63 -3.34
C GLU A 15 1.41 -8.30 -3.48
N GLY A 16 1.12 -9.29 -2.63
CA GLY A 16 -0.22 -9.90 -2.58
C GLY A 16 -1.34 -8.92 -2.23
N LEU A 17 -1.12 -8.01 -1.28
CA LEU A 17 -2.10 -6.97 -0.94
C LEU A 17 -2.37 -6.02 -2.10
N ILE A 18 -1.35 -5.66 -2.90
CA ILE A 18 -1.54 -4.84 -4.10
C ILE A 18 -2.43 -5.59 -5.09
N GLU A 19 -2.12 -6.85 -5.40
CA GLU A 19 -2.90 -7.66 -6.34
C GLU A 19 -4.36 -7.83 -5.88
N GLU A 20 -4.59 -8.12 -4.60
CA GLU A 20 -5.92 -8.26 -4.02
C GLU A 20 -6.73 -6.96 -4.11
N LEU A 21 -6.09 -5.82 -3.83
CA LEU A 21 -6.71 -4.50 -3.96
C LEU A 21 -7.04 -4.18 -5.42
N GLU A 22 -6.13 -4.43 -6.35
CA GLU A 22 -6.37 -4.21 -7.78
C GLU A 22 -7.57 -5.01 -8.28
N GLU A 23 -7.66 -6.28 -7.88
CA GLU A 23 -8.79 -7.15 -8.22
C GLU A 23 -10.11 -6.69 -7.57
N LEU A 24 -10.06 -6.18 -6.34
CA LEU A 24 -11.21 -5.57 -5.69
C LEU A 24 -11.69 -4.33 -6.46
N TYR A 25 -10.78 -3.42 -6.81
CA TYR A 25 -11.12 -2.20 -7.53
C TYR A 25 -11.66 -2.50 -8.93
N ARG A 26 -11.07 -3.47 -9.65
CA ARG A 26 -11.56 -3.93 -10.95
C ARG A 26 -13.02 -4.38 -10.86
N ARG A 27 -13.33 -5.29 -9.93
CA ARG A 27 -14.70 -5.77 -9.71
C ARG A 27 -15.67 -4.65 -9.31
N ALA A 28 -15.19 -3.65 -8.58
CA ALA A 28 -16.01 -2.48 -8.23
C ALA A 28 -16.30 -1.58 -9.44
N PHE A 29 -15.33 -1.38 -10.34
CA PHE A 29 -15.57 -0.66 -11.61
C PHE A 29 -16.55 -1.41 -12.51
N ASP A 30 -16.41 -2.74 -12.63
CA ASP A 30 -17.33 -3.58 -13.42
C ASP A 30 -18.77 -3.40 -12.90
N ARG A 31 -18.98 -3.49 -11.57
CA ARG A 31 -20.30 -3.28 -10.95
C ARG A 31 -20.89 -1.91 -11.22
N ILE A 32 -20.08 -0.84 -11.20
CA ILE A 32 -20.54 0.52 -11.51
C ILE A 32 -20.96 0.62 -12.97
N SER A 33 -20.21 -0.03 -13.86
CA SER A 33 -20.45 0.01 -15.31
C SER A 33 -21.69 -0.78 -15.72
N ASP A 34 -22.05 -1.81 -14.96
CA ASP A 34 -23.26 -2.62 -15.16
C ASP A 34 -24.55 -1.95 -14.64
N GLN A 35 -24.46 -0.81 -13.94
CA GLN A 35 -25.66 -0.11 -13.47
C GLN A 35 -26.24 0.77 -14.58
N ASP A 36 -27.56 0.75 -14.71
CA ASP A 36 -28.30 1.73 -15.53
C ASP A 36 -28.48 3.04 -14.75
N LEU A 37 -27.35 3.71 -14.52
CA LEU A 37 -27.28 5.05 -13.92
C LEU A 37 -26.99 6.07 -15.02
N GLY A 38 -27.52 7.28 -14.87
CA GLY A 38 -27.16 8.38 -15.77
C GLY A 38 -25.65 8.66 -15.74
N GLU A 39 -25.09 9.10 -16.87
CA GLU A 39 -23.64 9.29 -17.07
C GLU A 39 -22.95 10.07 -15.95
N GLY A 40 -23.60 11.12 -15.44
CA GLY A 40 -23.04 11.94 -14.34
C GLY A 40 -22.90 11.20 -13.01
N ALA A 41 -23.82 10.26 -12.71
CA ALA A 41 -23.74 9.44 -11.51
C ALA A 41 -22.62 8.39 -11.64
N ILE A 42 -22.51 7.75 -12.80
CA ILE A 42 -21.41 6.82 -13.13
C ILE A 42 -20.07 7.53 -12.99
N ALA A 43 -19.90 8.70 -13.63
CA ALA A 43 -18.65 9.45 -13.59
C ALA A 43 -18.23 9.82 -12.16
N ARG A 44 -19.19 10.23 -11.32
CA ARG A 44 -18.92 10.56 -9.91
C ARG A 44 -18.47 9.34 -9.11
N LEU A 45 -19.15 8.19 -9.26
CA LEU A 45 -18.78 6.95 -8.57
C LEU A 45 -17.40 6.44 -9.02
N THR A 46 -17.15 6.43 -10.33
CA THR A 46 -15.84 6.08 -10.91
C THR A 46 -14.73 6.96 -10.35
N GLN A 47 -14.94 8.28 -10.28
CA GLN A 47 -13.92 9.21 -9.77
C GLN A 47 -13.63 9.01 -8.28
N LEU A 48 -14.65 8.72 -7.46
CA LEU A 48 -14.47 8.38 -6.05
C LEU A 48 -13.66 7.08 -5.90
N LEU A 49 -13.97 6.08 -6.72
CA LEU A 49 -13.28 4.79 -6.70
C LEU A 49 -11.82 4.92 -7.14
N LEU A 50 -11.52 5.72 -8.17
CA LEU A 50 -10.16 6.01 -8.62
C LEU A 50 -9.30 6.63 -7.52
N ARG A 51 -9.83 7.64 -6.81
CA ARG A 51 -9.11 8.30 -5.70
C ARG A 51 -8.87 7.35 -4.54
N SER A 52 -9.84 6.49 -4.22
CA SER A 52 -9.68 5.45 -3.21
C SER A 52 -8.57 4.47 -3.60
N ARG A 53 -8.57 3.99 -4.86
CA ARG A 53 -7.55 3.10 -5.38
C ARG A 53 -6.15 3.68 -5.26
N GLU A 54 -5.97 4.91 -5.72
CA GLU A 54 -4.69 5.60 -5.67
C GLU A 54 -4.18 5.71 -4.22
N ALA A 55 -5.03 6.17 -3.30
CA ALA A 55 -4.68 6.31 -1.90
C ALA A 55 -4.35 4.98 -1.20
N ALA A 56 -4.91 3.86 -1.66
CA ALA A 56 -4.65 2.53 -1.09
C ALA A 56 -3.40 1.87 -1.68
N ILE A 57 -3.20 1.96 -3.00
CA ILE A 57 -2.14 1.22 -3.71
C ILE A 57 -0.80 1.98 -3.68
N THR A 58 -0.80 3.30 -3.88
CA THR A 58 0.44 4.07 -4.00
C THR A 58 1.35 3.95 -2.77
N PRO A 59 0.85 4.00 -1.52
CA PRO A 59 1.70 3.80 -0.34
C PRO A 59 2.35 2.41 -0.30
N LEU A 60 1.64 1.37 -0.73
CA LEU A 60 2.17 0.01 -0.78
C LEU A 60 3.27 -0.11 -1.86
N GLN A 61 3.14 0.58 -2.98
CA GLN A 61 4.17 0.63 -4.02
C GLN A 61 5.41 1.40 -3.56
N GLN A 62 5.23 2.55 -2.90
CA GLN A 62 6.34 3.39 -2.41
C GLN A 62 7.16 2.69 -1.31
N GLU A 63 6.52 1.89 -0.46
CA GLU A 63 7.22 1.06 0.53
C GLU A 63 8.09 -0.05 -0.12
N ILE A 64 7.89 -0.37 -1.41
CA ILE A 64 8.81 -1.24 -2.17
C ILE A 64 10.13 -0.50 -2.43
N GLU A 65 10.04 0.79 -2.74
CA GLU A 65 11.16 1.65 -3.16
C GLU A 65 11.94 2.21 -1.98
N ALA A 66 11.28 2.42 -0.83
CA ALA A 66 11.95 2.84 0.38
C ALA A 66 12.86 1.70 0.92
N PRO A 67 14.14 1.97 1.24
CA PRO A 67 14.93 1.01 1.99
C PRO A 67 14.21 0.81 3.33
N LEU A 68 13.80 -0.42 3.63
CA LEU A 68 13.21 -0.80 4.91
C LEU A 68 14.25 -0.52 6.01
N ILE A 69 14.27 0.72 6.52
CA ILE A 69 15.06 1.12 7.68
C ILE A 69 14.36 0.49 8.88
N THR A 70 14.57 -0.81 9.05
CA THR A 70 14.49 -1.42 10.37
C THR A 70 15.58 -0.77 11.21
N ARG A 71 15.31 0.40 11.80
CA ARG A 71 16.13 0.89 12.91
C ARG A 71 16.01 -0.18 13.98
N ALA A 72 17.09 -0.93 14.19
CA ALA A 72 17.18 -1.80 15.34
C ALA A 72 16.94 -0.94 16.57
N ALA A 73 15.89 -1.25 17.33
CA ALA A 73 15.70 -0.66 18.65
C ALA A 73 16.94 -0.97 19.49
N GLY A 74 17.57 0.08 20.05
CA GLY A 74 18.52 -0.04 21.15
C GLY A 74 20.00 -0.03 20.79
N THR A 75 20.54 1.13 20.43
CA THR A 75 21.90 1.49 20.86
C THR A 75 21.77 2.82 21.62
N PRO A 76 21.93 2.85 22.95
CA PRO A 76 21.99 4.11 23.68
C PRO A 76 23.21 4.91 23.19
N PRO A 77 23.14 6.25 23.16
CA PRO A 77 24.34 7.05 22.86
C PRO A 77 25.44 6.72 23.88
N ALA A 78 26.65 6.46 23.38
CA ALA A 78 27.81 6.23 24.22
C ALA A 78 28.01 7.42 25.18
N PRO A 79 28.46 7.16 26.43
CA PRO A 79 28.73 8.25 27.37
C PRO A 79 29.79 9.16 26.76
N GLN A 80 29.43 10.44 26.61
CA GLN A 80 30.36 11.46 26.18
C GLN A 80 31.30 11.70 27.38
N ASP A 81 32.55 11.26 27.25
CA ASP A 81 33.59 11.58 28.21
C ASP A 81 33.68 13.10 28.36
N ALA A 82 33.44 13.55 29.58
CA ALA A 82 33.66 14.92 30.01
C ALA A 82 35.16 15.24 29.97
N PRO A 83 35.49 16.47 29.56
CA PRO A 83 36.44 17.26 30.35
C PRO A 83 35.79 18.50 30.97
#